data_AF-A0A972QP88-F1
#
_entry.id   AF-A0A972QP88-F1
#
_cell.length_a   1.000
_cell.length_b   1.000
_cell.length_c   1.000
_cell.angle_alpha   90.00
_cell.angle_beta   90.00
_cell.angle_gamma   90.00
#
_symmetry.space_group_name_H-M   'P 1'
#
loop_
_entity.id
_entity.type
_entity.pdbx_description
1 polymer ?
#
loop_
_entity_poly.entity_id
_entity_poly.type
_entity_poly.pdbx_seq_one_letter_code
_entity_poly.pdbx_strand_id
1 'polypeptide(L)'
;MNELDVEEITRDVFARKLSGTFLKNQSDEWIISFYTYLSGRETLWKKAIHNWQSPALLRSRPIIRLNDGNQVNPFRSDGSPNAYLPVEKETDLPIVNVKIAENEIARDFLKKLGIPEQDLVAEVFEKILPKYNQSYVQIFLEEHKRDIAKIRLAYLTDSQEKKHRLSKKLKDTPFIYAECSALYAEAYKRPAEAYFSNHNLLMYFEGNKDAWFVSSKYNEILLSLIKDRFMMSFTKNRFMDFLKELGVAENIRIKRKKENRQGYVAIVSSHGWHERGHNGFDPHIEVDGLEYAIKHPTMEKSLFIWNNLAIPHSNCISGVVESSSRKTYEYSSKNQKTSDFGNLLINSAWLPGSDENFHMPSELSLDDLPESFQPDEKLSKQLGMKKDAMAKLAIEAGISQTTISLARKLERQPPDIREKIESMLQRESSQSEFPQKTSANPERRQEKIIKKYRDAPKKRYEKIKQSTRTTKNIIDPQNWLRENYTNDKGEMICQICEKAMPFRKKNGQYYFEAVEILNHLDKELEELHLALCPLCAAMYKEFVKRDEDATERLKDDLIATDNLKIPVKLGDREASLHFVETHSNDLKVILRESGEHVE
;
A
#
# COMPACT_ATOMS: atom_id res chain seq x y z
N MET A 1 -68.44 -28.53 40.07
CA MET A 1 -68.43 -27.22 40.76
C MET A 1 -69.46 -26.28 40.13
N ASN A 2 -70.74 -26.68 40.13
CA ASN A 2 -71.86 -25.88 39.60
C ASN A 2 -72.87 -25.53 40.73
N GLU A 3 -72.43 -25.54 41.99
CA GLU A 3 -73.33 -25.42 43.15
C GLU A 3 -73.47 -23.99 43.70
N LEU A 4 -72.73 -23.00 43.18
CA LEU A 4 -72.67 -21.65 43.76
C LEU A 4 -73.15 -20.51 42.85
N ASP A 5 -73.49 -20.75 41.58
CA ASP A 5 -73.89 -19.70 40.61
C ASP A 5 -72.92 -18.49 40.54
N VAL A 6 -71.62 -18.74 40.78
CA VAL A 6 -70.55 -17.74 40.68
C VAL A 6 -69.68 -18.07 39.46
N GLU A 7 -69.44 -17.08 38.61
CA GLU A 7 -68.57 -17.21 37.44
C GLU A 7 -67.13 -17.59 37.86
N GLU A 8 -66.63 -18.74 37.39
CA GLU A 8 -65.23 -19.13 37.59
C GLU A 8 -64.31 -18.25 36.73
N ILE A 9 -63.54 -17.37 37.38
CA ILE A 9 -62.53 -16.56 36.71
C ILE A 9 -61.21 -17.34 36.66
N THR A 10 -61.00 -18.05 35.55
CA THR A 10 -59.70 -18.66 35.26
C THR A 10 -58.64 -17.58 34.96
N ARG A 11 -57.35 -17.96 35.01
CA ARG A 11 -56.23 -17.02 34.80
C ARG A 11 -56.27 -16.33 33.43
N ASP A 12 -56.66 -17.06 32.39
CA ASP A 12 -56.84 -16.52 31.04
C ASP A 12 -58.03 -15.56 30.97
N VAL A 13 -59.14 -15.89 31.62
CA VAL A 13 -60.32 -15.01 31.68
C VAL A 13 -59.98 -13.72 32.43
N PHE A 14 -59.24 -13.82 33.54
CA PHE A 14 -58.73 -12.67 34.27
C PHE A 14 -57.86 -11.75 33.39
N ALA A 15 -56.87 -12.33 32.69
CA ALA A 15 -56.00 -11.57 31.79
C ALA A 15 -56.75 -10.87 30.65
N ARG A 16 -57.86 -11.46 30.16
CA ARG A 16 -58.71 -10.87 29.11
C ARG A 16 -59.62 -9.76 29.62
N LYS A 17 -60.16 -9.91 30.84
CA LYS A 17 -61.05 -8.92 31.47
C LYS A 17 -60.30 -7.70 32.05
N LEU A 18 -58.98 -7.80 32.23
CA LEU A 18 -58.13 -6.69 32.66
C LEU A 18 -58.20 -5.51 31.67
N SER A 19 -58.67 -4.37 32.17
CA SER A 19 -58.73 -3.10 31.46
C SER A 19 -57.85 -2.04 32.13
N GLY A 20 -57.35 -1.09 31.34
CA GLY A 20 -56.58 0.03 31.88
C GLY A 20 -57.40 0.89 32.84
N THR A 21 -58.71 1.01 32.63
CA THR A 21 -59.61 1.75 33.53
C THR A 21 -59.76 1.05 34.88
N PHE A 22 -59.93 -0.26 34.89
CA PHE A 22 -59.99 -1.05 36.13
C PHE A 22 -58.70 -0.89 36.93
N LEU A 23 -57.55 -1.11 36.27
CA LEU A 23 -56.23 -0.96 36.87
C LEU A 23 -55.95 0.48 37.30
N LYS A 24 -56.52 1.47 36.59
CA LYS A 24 -56.36 2.88 36.92
C LYS A 24 -56.89 3.17 38.33
N ASN A 25 -58.02 2.57 38.68
CA ASN A 25 -58.76 2.81 39.92
C ASN A 25 -58.24 2.02 41.13
N GLN A 26 -57.30 1.09 40.95
CA GLN A 26 -56.72 0.32 42.05
C GLN A 26 -55.63 1.12 42.79
N SER A 27 -55.43 0.83 44.08
CA SER A 27 -54.34 1.44 44.88
C SER A 27 -52.96 0.90 44.47
N ASP A 28 -51.89 1.59 44.88
CA ASP A 28 -50.52 1.15 44.61
C ASP A 28 -50.22 -0.21 45.29
N GLU A 29 -50.76 -0.46 46.49
CA GLU A 29 -50.64 -1.73 47.21
C GLU A 29 -51.31 -2.89 46.46
N TRP A 30 -52.44 -2.63 45.82
CA TRP A 30 -53.11 -3.61 44.97
C TRP A 30 -52.26 -3.93 43.74
N ILE A 31 -51.64 -2.92 43.10
CA ILE A 31 -50.76 -3.13 41.94
C ILE A 31 -49.50 -3.89 42.34
N ILE A 32 -48.90 -3.62 43.50
CA ILE A 32 -47.78 -4.39 44.05
C ILE A 32 -48.17 -5.86 44.23
N SER A 33 -49.36 -6.11 44.80
CA SER A 33 -49.89 -7.46 45.01
C SER A 33 -50.14 -8.17 43.67
N PHE A 34 -50.64 -7.43 42.68
CA PHE A 34 -50.84 -7.92 41.31
C PHE A 34 -49.50 -8.28 40.63
N TYR A 35 -48.46 -7.44 40.72
CA TYR A 35 -47.14 -7.75 40.15
C TYR A 35 -46.46 -8.91 40.87
N THR A 36 -46.61 -8.99 42.19
CA THR A 36 -46.18 -10.15 43.00
C THR A 36 -46.87 -11.42 42.53
N TYR A 37 -48.18 -11.36 42.26
CA TYR A 37 -48.94 -12.46 41.68
C TYR A 37 -48.42 -12.85 40.28
N LEU A 38 -48.08 -11.87 39.44
CA LEU A 38 -47.56 -12.15 38.10
C LEU A 38 -46.15 -12.74 38.11
N SER A 39 -45.29 -12.37 39.06
CA SER A 39 -43.89 -12.82 39.13
C SER A 39 -43.75 -14.35 39.03
N GLY A 40 -44.63 -15.11 39.69
CA GLY A 40 -44.64 -16.58 39.66
C GLY A 40 -45.38 -17.21 38.47
N ARG A 41 -45.87 -16.44 37.48
CA ARG A 41 -46.82 -16.89 36.44
C ARG A 41 -46.44 -16.41 35.05
N GLU A 42 -45.26 -16.81 34.59
CA GLU A 42 -44.69 -16.38 33.30
C GLU A 42 -45.60 -16.62 32.08
N THR A 43 -46.48 -17.62 32.12
CA THR A 43 -47.39 -17.92 31.00
C THR A 43 -48.27 -16.74 30.59
N LEU A 44 -48.54 -15.80 31.51
CA LEU A 44 -49.38 -14.63 31.26
C LEU A 44 -48.62 -13.45 30.62
N TRP A 45 -47.29 -13.43 30.68
CA TRP A 45 -46.48 -12.27 30.26
C TRP A 45 -45.16 -12.61 29.54
N LYS A 46 -44.88 -13.90 29.30
CA LYS A 46 -43.69 -14.36 28.58
C LYS A 46 -43.61 -13.78 27.17
N LYS A 47 -42.38 -13.48 26.75
CA LYS A 47 -42.07 -13.07 25.38
C LYS A 47 -42.30 -14.26 24.42
N ALA A 48 -42.72 -13.98 23.19
CA ALA A 48 -42.73 -14.99 22.15
C ALA A 48 -41.31 -15.49 21.86
N ILE A 49 -41.12 -16.81 21.81
CA ILE A 49 -39.81 -17.42 21.52
C ILE A 49 -39.57 -17.48 20.01
N HIS A 50 -40.65 -17.63 19.23
CA HIS A 50 -40.61 -17.72 17.77
C HIS A 50 -41.58 -16.73 17.12
N ASN A 51 -41.26 -16.28 15.90
CA ASN A 51 -42.03 -15.26 15.18
C ASN A 51 -43.49 -15.68 14.86
N TRP A 52 -43.78 -16.97 14.83
CA TRP A 52 -45.15 -17.50 14.62
C TRP A 52 -45.98 -17.59 15.91
N GLN A 53 -45.37 -17.39 17.09
CA GLN A 53 -46.07 -17.39 18.37
C GLN A 53 -46.50 -15.97 18.74
N SER A 54 -47.75 -15.81 19.16
CA SER A 54 -48.20 -14.56 19.76
C SER A 54 -47.57 -14.40 21.15
N PRO A 55 -47.05 -13.20 21.51
CA PRO A 55 -46.63 -12.91 22.87
C PRO A 55 -47.79 -13.09 23.85
N ALA A 56 -47.48 -13.36 25.11
CA ALA A 56 -48.52 -13.51 26.11
C ALA A 56 -49.32 -12.20 26.30
N LEU A 57 -50.63 -12.34 26.55
CA LEU A 57 -51.62 -11.27 26.45
C LEU A 57 -51.27 -10.03 27.27
N LEU A 58 -50.66 -10.17 28.44
CA LEU A 58 -50.37 -9.03 29.30
C LEU A 58 -49.25 -8.12 28.75
N ARG A 59 -48.48 -8.57 27.75
CA ARG A 59 -47.48 -7.70 27.09
C ARG A 59 -48.10 -6.61 26.22
N SER A 60 -49.37 -6.78 25.82
CA SER A 60 -50.14 -5.81 25.02
C SER A 60 -51.28 -5.15 25.79
N ARG A 61 -51.31 -5.30 27.12
CA ARG A 61 -52.30 -4.68 28.01
C ARG A 61 -51.66 -3.59 28.85
N PRO A 62 -52.42 -2.54 29.24
CA PRO A 62 -51.87 -1.40 29.98
C PRO A 62 -51.70 -1.75 31.45
N ILE A 63 -50.73 -2.61 31.75
CA ILE A 63 -50.50 -3.14 33.09
C ILE A 63 -49.46 -2.36 33.87
N ILE A 64 -48.71 -1.44 33.23
CA ILE A 64 -47.63 -0.70 33.87
C ILE A 64 -48.14 0.61 34.46
N ARG A 65 -48.06 0.74 35.79
CA ARG A 65 -48.42 1.96 36.51
C ARG A 65 -47.24 2.94 36.50
N LEU A 66 -47.48 4.11 35.91
CA LEU A 66 -46.56 5.24 35.95
C LEU A 66 -46.69 6.04 37.26
N ASN A 67 -45.69 6.87 37.55
CA ASN A 67 -45.66 7.71 38.75
C ASN A 67 -46.78 8.77 38.80
N ASP A 68 -47.36 9.13 37.64
CA ASP A 68 -48.54 10.00 37.54
C ASP A 68 -49.88 9.26 37.75
N GLY A 69 -49.82 7.95 38.04
CA GLY A 69 -50.98 7.08 38.25
C GLY A 69 -51.62 6.54 36.98
N ASN A 70 -51.17 6.95 35.79
CA ASN A 70 -51.67 6.40 34.53
C ASN A 70 -51.16 4.97 34.29
N GLN A 71 -51.88 4.25 33.42
CA GLN A 71 -51.58 2.86 33.05
C GLN A 71 -51.16 2.80 31.58
N VAL A 72 -50.00 2.19 31.31
CA VAL A 72 -49.45 2.04 29.96
C VAL A 72 -49.12 0.60 29.63
N ASN A 73 -49.14 0.26 28.33
CA ASN A 73 -48.69 -1.04 27.87
C ASN A 73 -47.20 -1.20 28.17
N PRO A 74 -46.69 -2.39 28.55
CA PRO A 74 -45.27 -2.62 28.77
C PRO A 74 -44.38 -2.17 27.60
N PHE A 75 -44.81 -2.45 26.37
CA PHE A 75 -44.05 -2.17 25.15
C PHE A 75 -44.93 -1.51 24.08
N ARG A 76 -44.30 -0.73 23.21
CA ARG A 76 -44.86 -0.19 21.96
C ARG A 76 -44.94 -1.28 20.90
N SER A 77 -45.57 -0.96 19.76
CA SER A 77 -45.68 -1.88 18.61
C SER A 77 -44.32 -2.31 18.06
N ASP A 78 -43.29 -1.48 18.17
CA ASP A 78 -41.91 -1.77 17.75
C ASP A 78 -41.10 -2.54 18.81
N GLY A 79 -41.71 -2.87 19.95
CA GLY A 79 -41.08 -3.59 21.06
C GLY A 79 -40.25 -2.71 22.00
N SER A 80 -40.18 -1.39 21.79
CA SER A 80 -39.56 -0.46 22.74
C SER A 80 -40.41 -0.31 24.01
N PRO A 81 -39.82 -0.05 25.19
CA PRO A 81 -40.57 0.10 26.44
C PRO A 81 -41.39 1.40 26.46
N ASN A 82 -42.57 1.41 27.09
CA ASN A 82 -43.30 2.66 27.39
C ASN A 82 -42.99 3.25 28.78
N ALA A 83 -42.22 2.52 29.60
CA ALA A 83 -41.90 2.91 30.97
C ALA A 83 -40.51 2.43 31.37
N TYR A 84 -39.92 3.06 32.37
CA TYR A 84 -38.59 2.75 32.90
C TYR A 84 -38.62 2.56 34.41
N LEU A 85 -37.76 1.69 34.95
CA LEU A 85 -37.60 1.57 36.39
C LEU A 85 -36.81 2.79 36.93
N PRO A 86 -37.28 3.45 38.00
CA PRO A 86 -36.58 4.58 38.58
C PRO A 86 -35.22 4.15 39.17
N VAL A 87 -34.23 5.01 38.97
CA VAL A 87 -32.86 4.91 39.55
C VAL A 87 -32.45 6.25 40.18
N GLU A 88 -32.74 7.38 39.52
CA GLU A 88 -32.50 8.75 40.02
C GLU A 88 -33.80 9.52 40.27
N LYS A 89 -33.76 10.58 41.08
CA LYS A 89 -34.94 11.30 41.57
C LYS A 89 -35.57 12.28 40.58
N GLU A 90 -34.83 12.75 39.57
CA GLU A 90 -35.34 13.72 38.59
C GLU A 90 -35.23 13.17 37.17
N THR A 91 -36.37 13.04 36.51
CA THR A 91 -36.45 12.58 35.12
C THR A 91 -37.75 12.99 34.48
N ASP A 92 -37.68 13.47 33.24
CA ASP A 92 -38.88 13.60 32.40
C ASP A 92 -39.20 12.33 31.60
N LEU A 93 -38.57 11.18 31.90
CA LEU A 93 -38.96 9.90 31.31
C LEU A 93 -40.18 9.31 32.05
N PRO A 94 -41.07 8.59 31.33
CA PRO A 94 -42.17 7.88 31.99
C PRO A 94 -41.60 6.76 32.87
N ILE A 95 -41.59 6.97 34.18
CA ILE A 95 -41.11 5.99 35.15
C ILE A 95 -42.26 5.22 35.79
N VAL A 96 -41.99 3.96 36.12
CA VAL A 96 -42.85 3.16 37.00
C VAL A 96 -42.98 3.90 38.33
N ASN A 97 -44.18 3.89 38.90
CA ASN A 97 -44.44 4.48 40.23
C ASN A 97 -43.38 4.00 41.24
N VAL A 98 -42.79 4.97 41.95
CA VAL A 98 -41.62 4.74 42.81
C VAL A 98 -41.93 3.71 43.91
N LYS A 99 -43.10 3.80 44.55
CA LYS A 99 -43.50 2.85 45.62
C LYS A 99 -43.58 1.41 45.10
N ILE A 100 -44.03 1.23 43.86
CA ILE A 100 -44.11 -0.09 43.23
C ILE A 100 -42.71 -0.61 42.90
N ALA A 101 -41.84 0.26 42.40
CA ALA A 101 -40.47 -0.09 42.04
C ALA A 101 -39.53 -0.33 43.22
N GLU A 102 -39.90 0.14 44.43
CA GLU A 102 -39.20 -0.13 45.70
C GLU A 102 -39.52 -1.53 46.26
N ASN A 103 -40.66 -2.12 45.89
CA ASN A 103 -40.97 -3.49 46.29
C ASN A 103 -40.12 -4.51 45.49
N GLU A 104 -39.35 -5.34 46.20
CA GLU A 104 -38.37 -6.25 45.58
C GLU A 104 -38.99 -7.23 44.57
N ILE A 105 -40.12 -7.85 44.92
CA ILE A 105 -40.75 -8.88 44.06
C ILE A 105 -41.41 -8.23 42.84
N ALA A 106 -42.06 -7.09 43.03
CA ALA A 106 -42.64 -6.32 41.93
C ALA A 106 -41.55 -5.80 40.98
N ARG A 107 -40.42 -5.32 41.51
CA ARG A 107 -39.25 -4.89 40.72
C ARG A 107 -38.64 -6.06 39.94
N ASP A 108 -38.48 -7.22 40.56
CA ASP A 108 -37.99 -8.44 39.89
C ASP A 108 -38.91 -8.88 38.75
N PHE A 109 -40.23 -8.86 38.97
CA PHE A 109 -41.21 -9.10 37.89
C PHE A 109 -41.02 -8.12 36.73
N LEU A 110 -40.92 -6.82 37.00
CA LEU A 110 -40.74 -5.79 35.97
C LEU A 110 -39.43 -5.98 35.18
N LYS A 111 -38.34 -6.36 35.87
CA LYS A 111 -37.07 -6.72 35.22
C LYS A 111 -37.23 -7.94 34.32
N LYS A 112 -37.84 -9.01 34.80
CA LYS A 112 -38.11 -10.25 34.03
C LYS A 112 -39.07 -10.02 32.85
N LEU A 113 -40.04 -9.11 33.01
CA LEU A 113 -40.93 -8.68 31.94
C LEU A 113 -40.15 -8.00 30.80
N GLY A 114 -39.02 -7.37 31.12
CA GLY A 114 -38.12 -6.67 30.20
C GLY A 114 -38.22 -5.15 30.27
N ILE A 115 -38.71 -4.59 31.38
CA ILE A 115 -38.72 -3.13 31.62
C ILE A 115 -37.32 -2.70 32.06
N PRO A 116 -36.62 -1.84 31.28
CA PRO A 116 -35.26 -1.43 31.62
C PRO A 116 -35.24 -0.37 32.73
N GLU A 117 -34.10 -0.28 33.42
CA GLU A 117 -33.81 0.84 34.31
C GLU A 117 -33.63 2.14 33.52
N GLN A 118 -34.00 3.24 34.16
CA GLN A 118 -33.70 4.57 33.67
C GLN A 118 -32.19 4.76 33.64
N ASP A 119 -31.64 4.92 32.45
CA ASP A 119 -30.23 5.22 32.23
C ASP A 119 -30.04 6.23 31.10
N LEU A 120 -28.79 6.62 30.85
CA LEU A 120 -28.44 7.54 29.76
C LEU A 120 -28.85 7.01 28.38
N VAL A 121 -28.88 5.69 28.20
CA VAL A 121 -29.28 5.06 26.93
C VAL A 121 -30.78 5.27 26.69
N ALA A 122 -31.61 5.08 27.71
CA ALA A 122 -33.04 5.38 27.69
C ALA A 122 -33.31 6.86 27.38
N GLU A 123 -32.56 7.77 28.02
CA GLU A 123 -32.70 9.20 27.77
C GLU A 123 -32.36 9.56 26.31
N VAL A 124 -31.29 8.99 25.76
CA VAL A 124 -30.93 9.19 24.36
C VAL A 124 -32.05 8.73 23.42
N PHE A 125 -32.63 7.55 23.68
CA PHE A 125 -33.71 6.99 22.86
C PHE A 125 -34.98 7.84 22.85
N GLU A 126 -35.41 8.31 24.02
CA GLU A 126 -36.73 8.94 24.19
C GLU A 126 -36.69 10.44 23.97
N LYS A 127 -35.57 11.10 24.30
CA LYS A 127 -35.48 12.57 24.26
C LYS A 127 -34.60 13.11 23.14
N ILE A 128 -33.49 12.43 22.81
CA ILE A 128 -32.48 12.98 21.90
C ILE A 128 -32.73 12.55 20.46
N LEU A 129 -32.70 11.25 20.17
CA LEU A 129 -32.82 10.74 18.80
C LEU A 129 -34.13 11.14 18.08
N PRO A 130 -35.29 11.25 18.76
CA PRO A 130 -36.52 11.68 18.10
C PRO A 130 -36.44 13.10 17.51
N LYS A 131 -35.64 14.00 18.09
CA LYS A 131 -35.44 15.37 17.57
C LYS A 131 -34.88 15.37 16.15
N TYR A 132 -33.99 14.42 15.86
CA TYR A 132 -33.30 14.30 14.57
C TYR A 132 -34.14 13.59 13.50
N ASN A 133 -35.20 12.86 13.89
CA ASN A 133 -36.06 12.12 12.95
C ASN A 133 -37.26 12.95 12.43
N GLN A 134 -37.32 14.23 12.77
CA GLN A 134 -38.39 15.12 12.34
C GLN A 134 -38.19 15.54 10.87
N SER A 135 -39.29 15.76 10.14
CA SER A 135 -39.24 16.21 8.74
C SER A 135 -38.55 17.57 8.58
N TYR A 136 -38.52 18.38 9.64
CA TYR A 136 -37.78 19.64 9.71
C TYR A 136 -37.01 19.69 11.03
N VAL A 137 -35.68 19.56 10.96
CA VAL A 137 -34.81 19.50 12.13
C VAL A 137 -34.36 20.91 12.51
N GLN A 138 -34.89 21.46 13.61
CA GLN A 138 -34.49 22.76 14.19
C GLN A 138 -33.57 22.57 15.40
N ILE A 139 -32.42 21.92 15.22
CA ILE A 139 -31.46 21.72 16.31
C ILE A 139 -30.31 22.70 16.11
N PHE A 140 -30.15 23.62 17.08
CA PHE A 140 -29.02 24.55 17.08
C PHE A 140 -27.73 23.86 17.53
N LEU A 141 -26.59 24.41 17.13
CA LEU A 141 -25.28 23.82 17.42
C LEU A 141 -25.03 23.58 18.92
N GLU A 142 -25.48 24.48 19.80
CA GLU A 142 -25.32 24.33 21.26
C GLU A 142 -26.20 23.23 21.86
N GLU A 143 -27.37 22.98 21.28
CA GLU A 143 -28.18 21.80 21.64
C GLU A 143 -27.53 20.53 21.10
N HIS A 144 -27.08 20.54 19.86
CA HIS A 144 -26.36 19.41 19.26
C HIS A 144 -25.10 19.03 20.04
N LYS A 145 -24.33 20.00 20.52
CA LYS A 145 -23.17 19.80 21.40
C LYS A 145 -23.54 18.99 22.64
N ARG A 146 -24.62 19.37 23.34
CA ARG A 146 -25.13 18.67 24.53
C ARG A 146 -25.64 17.27 24.21
N ASP A 147 -26.36 17.13 23.10
CA ASP A 147 -26.87 15.85 22.63
C ASP A 147 -25.72 14.87 22.31
N ILE A 148 -24.68 15.31 21.59
CA ILE A 148 -23.49 14.50 21.26
C ILE A 148 -22.76 14.07 22.53
N ALA A 149 -22.64 14.96 23.52
CA ALA A 149 -22.03 14.62 24.81
C ALA A 149 -22.77 13.46 25.50
N LYS A 150 -24.10 13.54 25.57
CA LYS A 150 -24.95 12.49 26.16
C LYS A 150 -24.93 11.20 25.35
N ILE A 151 -25.01 11.28 24.02
CA ILE A 151 -24.91 10.11 23.13
C ILE A 151 -23.58 9.37 23.35
N ARG A 152 -22.46 10.10 23.42
CA ARG A 152 -21.14 9.50 23.69
C ARG A 152 -21.08 8.83 25.04
N LEU A 153 -21.56 9.49 26.09
CA LEU A 153 -21.59 8.91 27.44
C LEU A 153 -22.46 7.65 27.49
N ALA A 154 -23.64 7.67 26.87
CA ALA A 154 -24.51 6.50 26.75
C ALA A 154 -23.85 5.35 25.97
N TYR A 155 -23.05 5.66 24.95
CA TYR A 155 -22.33 4.66 24.15
C TYR A 155 -21.21 3.94 24.92
N LEU A 156 -20.77 4.50 26.05
CA LEU A 156 -19.80 3.89 26.97
C LEU A 156 -20.44 2.93 27.99
N THR A 157 -21.73 2.59 27.84
CA THR A 157 -22.40 1.58 28.67
C THR A 157 -21.63 0.25 28.66
N ASP A 158 -21.56 -0.39 29.83
CA ASP A 158 -20.97 -1.71 30.07
C ASP A 158 -21.85 -2.86 29.55
N SER A 159 -23.13 -2.60 29.29
CA SER A 159 -24.06 -3.58 28.73
C SER A 159 -23.92 -3.72 27.21
N GLN A 160 -23.47 -4.89 26.76
CA GLN A 160 -23.34 -5.22 25.33
C GLN A 160 -24.67 -5.14 24.58
N GLU A 161 -25.77 -5.56 25.20
CA GLU A 161 -27.11 -5.48 24.59
C GLU A 161 -27.53 -4.02 24.38
N LYS A 162 -27.38 -3.16 25.40
CA LYS A 162 -27.71 -1.74 25.31
C LYS A 162 -26.84 -1.05 24.25
N LYS A 163 -25.54 -1.33 24.25
CA LYS A 163 -24.60 -0.79 23.24
C LYS A 163 -25.01 -1.22 21.84
N HIS A 164 -25.35 -2.48 21.62
CA HIS A 164 -25.79 -2.98 20.31
C HIS A 164 -27.09 -2.29 19.85
N ARG A 165 -28.08 -2.18 20.73
CA ARG A 165 -29.36 -1.50 20.42
C ARG A 165 -29.15 -0.01 20.11
N LEU A 166 -28.36 0.68 20.92
CA LEU A 166 -28.03 2.10 20.72
C LEU A 166 -27.28 2.29 19.40
N SER A 167 -26.26 1.48 19.13
CA SER A 167 -25.50 1.51 17.88
C SER A 167 -26.42 1.35 16.66
N LYS A 168 -27.32 0.35 16.67
CA LYS A 168 -28.27 0.13 15.57
C LYS A 168 -29.14 1.37 15.32
N LYS A 169 -29.71 1.97 16.36
CA LYS A 169 -30.57 3.14 16.21
C LYS A 169 -29.81 4.39 15.77
N LEU A 170 -28.58 4.60 16.28
CA LEU A 170 -27.72 5.70 15.85
C LEU A 170 -27.36 5.59 14.36
N LYS A 171 -27.12 4.38 13.86
CA LYS A 171 -26.86 4.14 12.43
C LYS A 171 -28.03 4.58 11.53
N ASP A 172 -29.25 4.40 12.00
CA ASP A 172 -30.47 4.72 11.27
C ASP A 172 -30.94 6.18 11.47
N THR A 173 -30.38 6.91 12.45
CA THR A 173 -30.80 8.27 12.80
C THR A 173 -29.91 9.31 12.09
N PRO A 174 -30.48 10.34 11.43
CA PRO A 174 -29.69 11.39 10.80
C PRO A 174 -29.24 12.41 11.84
N PHE A 175 -28.20 12.11 12.62
CA PHE A 175 -27.71 13.00 13.69
C PHE A 175 -26.29 13.52 13.44
N ILE A 176 -25.61 13.11 12.37
CA ILE A 176 -24.28 13.62 12.03
C ILE A 176 -24.42 14.97 11.36
N TYR A 177 -23.86 16.02 11.95
CA TYR A 177 -23.88 17.35 11.35
C TYR A 177 -22.86 17.43 10.22
N ALA A 178 -23.34 17.53 8.99
CA ALA A 178 -22.54 17.44 7.79
C ALA A 178 -22.73 18.65 6.86
N GLU A 179 -21.71 18.92 6.05
CA GLU A 179 -21.67 19.98 5.07
C GLU A 179 -21.45 19.41 3.66
N CYS A 180 -22.10 20.01 2.67
CA CYS A 180 -21.91 19.69 1.26
C CYS A 180 -21.39 20.94 0.55
N SER A 181 -20.13 20.91 0.12
CA SER A 181 -19.48 22.04 -0.54
C SER A 181 -20.20 22.45 -1.82
N ALA A 182 -20.64 21.48 -2.63
CA ALA A 182 -21.32 21.73 -3.91
C ALA A 182 -22.67 22.45 -3.77
N LEU A 183 -23.36 22.24 -2.64
CA LEU A 183 -24.66 22.85 -2.36
C LEU A 183 -24.56 24.08 -1.46
N TYR A 184 -23.36 24.39 -0.93
CA TYR A 184 -23.16 25.37 0.15
C TYR A 184 -24.17 25.17 1.29
N ALA A 185 -24.44 23.91 1.63
CA ALA A 185 -25.51 23.53 2.54
C ALA A 185 -25.00 22.71 3.71
N GLU A 186 -25.65 22.88 4.87
CA GLU A 186 -25.43 22.10 6.08
C GLU A 186 -26.71 21.33 6.41
N ALA A 187 -26.57 20.08 6.83
CA ALA A 187 -27.70 19.24 7.21
C ALA A 187 -27.27 18.13 8.16
N TYR A 188 -28.23 17.58 8.89
CA TYR A 188 -28.02 16.35 9.64
C TYR A 188 -28.19 15.13 8.73
N LYS A 189 -27.22 14.22 8.75
CA LYS A 189 -27.14 13.02 7.91
C LYS A 189 -27.01 11.77 8.74
N ARG A 190 -27.41 10.63 8.19
CA ARG A 190 -27.11 9.33 8.79
C ARG A 190 -25.61 9.10 8.73
N PRO A 191 -25.02 8.36 9.69
CA PRO A 191 -23.61 7.99 9.62
C PRO A 191 -23.20 7.37 8.28
N ALA A 192 -24.08 6.54 7.69
CA ALA A 192 -23.85 5.89 6.41
C ALA A 192 -23.89 6.84 5.18
N GLU A 193 -24.26 8.11 5.36
CA GLU A 193 -24.37 9.13 4.31
C GLU A 193 -23.26 10.18 4.39
N ALA A 194 -22.37 10.08 5.38
CA ALA A 194 -21.32 11.05 5.62
C ALA A 194 -19.91 10.45 5.46
N TYR A 195 -18.98 11.33 5.12
CA TYR A 195 -17.55 11.05 5.04
C TYR A 195 -16.76 11.95 6.00
N PHE A 196 -15.59 11.49 6.43
CA PHE A 196 -14.61 12.39 7.02
C PHE A 196 -13.93 13.21 5.94
N SER A 197 -13.63 14.48 6.25
CA SER A 197 -12.90 15.35 5.33
C SER A 197 -11.43 14.95 5.28
N ASN A 198 -10.96 14.54 4.11
CA ASN A 198 -9.55 14.39 3.79
C ASN A 198 -9.30 14.82 2.34
N HIS A 199 -8.03 15.07 1.99
CA HIS A 199 -7.66 15.60 0.69
C HIS A 199 -8.18 14.75 -0.48
N ASN A 200 -8.00 13.43 -0.42
CA ASN A 200 -8.43 12.51 -1.49
C ASN A 200 -9.94 12.52 -1.70
N LEU A 201 -10.73 12.50 -0.62
CA LEU A 201 -12.19 12.51 -0.73
C LEU A 201 -12.72 13.87 -1.19
N LEU A 202 -12.15 14.97 -0.70
CA LEU A 202 -12.53 16.31 -1.13
C LEU A 202 -12.24 16.51 -2.62
N MET A 203 -11.06 16.08 -3.09
CA MET A 203 -10.69 16.11 -4.51
C MET A 203 -11.63 15.21 -5.34
N TYR A 204 -11.86 13.97 -4.92
CA TYR A 204 -12.68 13.02 -5.67
C TYR A 204 -14.14 13.47 -5.82
N PHE A 205 -14.73 13.98 -4.74
CA PHE A 205 -16.12 14.44 -4.70
C PHE A 205 -16.31 15.93 -5.03
N GLU A 206 -15.27 16.62 -5.49
CA GLU A 206 -15.36 18.06 -5.78
C GLU A 206 -16.48 18.35 -6.80
N GLY A 207 -17.45 19.18 -6.38
CA GLY A 207 -18.65 19.54 -7.13
C GLY A 207 -19.82 18.56 -7.02
N ASN A 208 -19.64 17.40 -6.38
CA ASN A 208 -20.69 16.39 -6.23
C ASN A 208 -21.68 16.75 -5.12
N LYS A 209 -22.95 16.97 -5.48
CA LYS A 209 -24.06 17.31 -4.56
C LYS A 209 -24.48 16.19 -3.60
N ASP A 210 -24.09 14.94 -3.91
CA ASP A 210 -24.45 13.78 -3.10
C ASP A 210 -23.40 13.46 -2.03
N ALA A 211 -22.26 14.16 -2.04
CA ALA A 211 -21.18 13.99 -1.08
C ALA A 211 -21.33 14.93 0.12
N TRP A 212 -21.48 14.33 1.31
CA TRP A 212 -21.62 15.05 2.58
C TRP A 212 -20.44 14.73 3.50
N PHE A 213 -19.84 15.76 4.06
CA PHE A 213 -18.66 15.66 4.91
C PHE A 213 -18.98 16.06 6.34
N VAL A 214 -18.42 15.36 7.33
CA VAL A 214 -18.54 15.73 8.74
C VAL A 214 -18.04 17.16 8.92
N SER A 215 -18.90 18.03 9.44
CA SER A 215 -18.61 19.47 9.49
C SER A 215 -17.42 19.76 10.41
N SER A 216 -16.61 20.74 9.99
CA SER A 216 -15.48 21.26 10.78
C SER A 216 -15.89 21.79 12.17
N LYS A 217 -17.17 22.16 12.37
CA LYS A 217 -17.72 22.59 13.67
C LYS A 217 -17.61 21.52 14.76
N TYR A 218 -17.45 20.23 14.42
CA TYR A 218 -17.16 19.19 15.40
C TYR A 218 -15.85 19.42 16.16
N ASN A 219 -14.90 20.18 15.62
CA ASN A 219 -13.71 20.59 16.37
C ASN A 219 -14.08 21.46 17.58
N GLU A 220 -15.05 22.37 17.44
CA GLU A 220 -15.56 23.18 18.58
C GLU A 220 -16.28 22.31 19.60
N ILE A 221 -17.09 21.35 19.12
CA ILE A 221 -17.77 20.38 19.99
C ILE A 221 -16.73 19.61 20.80
N LEU A 222 -15.67 19.11 20.15
CA LEU A 222 -14.59 18.40 20.83
C LEU A 222 -13.86 19.27 21.85
N LEU A 223 -13.53 20.51 21.50
CA LEU A 223 -12.90 21.48 22.41
C LEU A 223 -13.73 21.66 23.70
N SER A 224 -15.05 21.72 23.59
CA SER A 224 -15.94 21.87 24.75
C SER A 224 -15.98 20.66 25.69
N LEU A 225 -15.62 19.47 25.20
CA LEU A 225 -15.66 18.22 25.97
C LEU A 225 -14.35 17.93 26.73
N ILE A 226 -13.31 18.72 26.51
CA ILE A 226 -11.96 18.44 26.97
C ILE A 226 -11.59 19.41 28.08
N LYS A 227 -11.38 18.88 29.29
CA LYS A 227 -10.93 19.66 30.46
C LYS A 227 -9.41 19.87 30.47
N ASP A 228 -8.65 18.97 29.85
CA ASP A 228 -7.19 19.01 29.77
C ASP A 228 -6.74 18.97 28.32
N ARG A 229 -6.07 20.04 27.88
CA ARG A 229 -5.59 20.21 26.49
C ARG A 229 -4.60 19.11 26.08
N PHE A 230 -3.93 18.44 27.03
CA PHE A 230 -3.05 17.30 26.73
C PHE A 230 -3.82 16.08 26.19
N MET A 231 -5.10 15.92 26.55
CA MET A 231 -5.96 14.83 26.08
C MET A 231 -6.63 15.10 24.72
N MET A 232 -6.28 16.19 24.04
CA MET A 232 -6.94 16.63 22.80
C MET A 232 -6.89 15.59 21.68
N SER A 233 -5.68 15.13 21.35
CA SER A 233 -5.48 14.13 20.29
C SER A 233 -6.19 12.83 20.62
N PHE A 234 -6.07 12.35 21.85
CA PHE A 234 -6.71 11.12 22.30
C PHE A 234 -8.24 11.19 22.24
N THR A 235 -8.82 12.30 22.71
CA THR A 235 -10.28 12.50 22.72
C THR A 235 -10.83 12.63 21.31
N LYS A 236 -10.10 13.33 20.42
CA LYS A 236 -10.43 13.43 19.00
C LYS A 236 -10.42 12.06 18.34
N ASN A 237 -9.34 11.28 18.51
CA ASN A 237 -9.23 9.95 17.90
C ASN A 237 -10.37 9.03 18.36
N ARG A 238 -10.64 8.94 19.67
CA ARG A 238 -11.78 8.15 20.18
C ARG A 238 -13.13 8.58 19.62
N PHE A 239 -13.32 9.88 19.37
CA PHE A 239 -14.55 10.36 18.78
C PHE A 239 -14.67 10.00 17.29
N MET A 240 -13.57 10.11 16.54
CA MET A 240 -13.52 9.69 15.14
C MET A 240 -13.76 8.18 15.02
N ASP A 241 -13.17 7.37 15.91
CA ASP A 241 -13.40 5.92 15.98
C ASP A 241 -14.87 5.61 16.25
N PHE A 242 -15.49 6.32 17.18
CA PHE A 242 -16.93 6.21 17.46
C PHE A 242 -17.79 6.49 16.21
N LEU A 243 -17.53 7.59 15.49
CA LEU A 243 -18.26 7.92 14.27
C LEU A 243 -18.00 6.89 13.14
N LYS A 244 -16.77 6.38 13.04
CA LYS A 244 -16.38 5.32 12.10
C LYS A 244 -17.09 4.00 12.39
N GLU A 245 -17.21 3.59 13.65
CA GLU A 245 -17.97 2.40 14.08
C GLU A 245 -19.47 2.49 13.71
N LEU A 246 -20.02 3.72 13.76
CA LEU A 246 -21.37 4.00 13.31
C LEU A 246 -21.49 4.03 11.78
N GLY A 247 -20.38 4.14 11.05
CA GLY A 247 -20.35 3.98 9.60
C GLY A 247 -20.10 5.26 8.84
N VAL A 248 -19.60 6.33 9.47
CA VAL A 248 -18.99 7.47 8.75
C VAL A 248 -17.73 6.95 8.04
N ALA A 249 -17.61 7.24 6.75
CA ALA A 249 -16.57 6.65 5.91
C ALA A 249 -15.31 7.52 5.85
N GLU A 250 -14.13 6.90 5.91
CA GLU A 250 -12.83 7.58 5.74
C GLU A 250 -12.26 7.43 4.32
N ASN A 251 -12.86 6.53 3.53
CA ASN A 251 -12.52 6.21 2.14
C ASN A 251 -13.81 6.16 1.31
N ILE A 252 -13.69 6.19 -0.02
CA ILE A 252 -14.83 6.02 -0.93
C ILE A 252 -15.49 4.68 -0.62
N ARG A 253 -16.82 4.67 -0.51
CA ARG A 253 -17.54 3.43 -0.22
C ARG A 253 -17.62 2.61 -1.50
N ILE A 254 -17.26 1.35 -1.36
CA ILE A 254 -17.30 0.37 -2.44
C ILE A 254 -18.14 -0.80 -1.94
N LYS A 255 -19.34 -0.95 -2.48
CA LYS A 255 -20.21 -2.10 -2.17
C LYS A 255 -19.95 -3.16 -3.21
N ARG A 256 -19.35 -4.27 -2.77
CA ARG A 256 -19.20 -5.48 -3.58
C ARG A 256 -19.23 -6.72 -2.70
N LYS A 257 -19.67 -7.82 -3.29
CA LYS A 257 -19.58 -9.16 -2.71
C LYS A 257 -18.16 -9.68 -2.88
N LYS A 258 -17.71 -10.44 -1.87
CA LYS A 258 -16.41 -11.10 -1.87
C LYS A 258 -16.53 -12.49 -2.48
N GLU A 259 -15.45 -12.92 -3.12
CA GLU A 259 -15.32 -14.29 -3.61
C GLU A 259 -15.18 -15.30 -2.48
N ASN A 260 -15.59 -16.53 -2.75
CA ASN A 260 -15.31 -17.68 -1.89
C ASN A 260 -13.92 -18.26 -2.19
N ARG A 261 -13.51 -19.30 -1.45
CA ARG A 261 -12.19 -19.95 -1.60
C ARG A 261 -11.93 -20.56 -2.99
N GLN A 262 -12.97 -20.74 -3.80
CA GLN A 262 -12.87 -21.28 -5.16
C GLN A 262 -12.86 -20.15 -6.22
N GLY A 263 -12.82 -18.88 -5.80
CA GLY A 263 -12.82 -17.72 -6.70
C GLY A 263 -14.21 -17.30 -7.21
N TYR A 264 -15.29 -17.85 -6.66
CA TYR A 264 -16.65 -17.51 -7.09
C TYR A 264 -17.31 -16.45 -6.20
N VAL A 265 -18.00 -15.49 -6.81
CA VAL A 265 -18.85 -14.52 -6.13
C VAL A 265 -20.31 -14.95 -6.24
N ALA A 266 -21.00 -15.14 -5.11
CA ALA A 266 -22.42 -15.52 -5.12
C ALA A 266 -23.31 -14.32 -5.48
N ILE A 267 -23.81 -14.28 -6.71
CA ILE A 267 -24.62 -13.16 -7.23
C ILE A 267 -26.07 -13.34 -6.80
N VAL A 268 -26.70 -14.47 -7.15
CA VAL A 268 -28.06 -14.83 -6.72
C VAL A 268 -28.08 -16.25 -6.18
N SER A 269 -28.82 -16.46 -5.09
CA SER A 269 -29.10 -17.79 -4.55
C SER A 269 -30.55 -17.85 -4.09
N SER A 270 -31.42 -18.28 -5.00
CA SER A 270 -32.86 -18.40 -4.79
C SER A 270 -33.36 -19.76 -5.26
N HIS A 271 -34.55 -20.17 -4.84
CA HIS A 271 -35.08 -21.47 -5.23
C HIS A 271 -35.23 -21.55 -6.77
N GLY A 272 -34.54 -22.52 -7.40
CA GLY A 272 -34.59 -22.73 -8.84
C GLY A 272 -33.79 -21.72 -9.67
N TRP A 273 -33.04 -20.81 -9.04
CA TRP A 273 -32.22 -19.82 -9.75
C TRP A 273 -30.98 -19.43 -8.94
N HIS A 274 -29.82 -19.78 -9.49
CA HIS A 274 -28.51 -19.56 -8.89
C HIS A 274 -27.56 -18.92 -9.90
N GLU A 275 -26.88 -17.86 -9.48
CA GLU A 275 -25.89 -17.18 -10.30
C GLU A 275 -24.61 -16.94 -9.51
N ARG A 276 -23.46 -17.18 -10.14
CA ARG A 276 -22.15 -16.86 -9.59
C ARG A 276 -21.23 -16.21 -10.61
N GLY A 277 -20.47 -15.22 -10.16
CA GLY A 277 -19.39 -14.61 -10.93
C GLY A 277 -18.10 -15.41 -10.75
N HIS A 278 -17.35 -15.56 -11.83
CA HIS A 278 -16.04 -16.25 -11.83
C HIS A 278 -14.90 -15.27 -11.51
N ASN A 279 -13.81 -15.77 -10.93
CA ASN A 279 -12.57 -15.02 -10.67
C ASN A 279 -12.79 -13.68 -9.93
N GLY A 280 -13.69 -13.67 -8.95
CA GLY A 280 -13.96 -12.47 -8.17
C GLY A 280 -14.85 -11.42 -8.85
N PHE A 281 -15.43 -11.73 -10.01
CA PHE A 281 -16.33 -10.83 -10.72
C PHE A 281 -17.65 -10.63 -9.96
N ASP A 282 -17.89 -9.40 -9.51
CA ASP A 282 -19.20 -8.98 -9.02
C ASP A 282 -19.80 -7.98 -10.03
N PRO A 283 -20.86 -8.35 -10.77
CA PRO A 283 -21.50 -7.44 -11.72
C PRO A 283 -22.26 -6.29 -11.06
N HIS A 284 -22.49 -6.35 -9.75
CA HIS A 284 -23.24 -5.35 -8.98
C HIS A 284 -22.35 -4.51 -8.07
N ILE A 285 -21.08 -4.36 -8.42
CA ILE A 285 -20.19 -3.43 -7.71
C ILE A 285 -20.74 -2.00 -7.80
N GLU A 286 -20.88 -1.33 -6.66
CA GLU A 286 -21.23 0.09 -6.58
C GLU A 286 -20.06 0.86 -5.97
N VAL A 287 -19.71 1.98 -6.59
CA VAL A 287 -18.68 2.90 -6.10
C VAL A 287 -19.30 4.29 -5.99
N ASP A 288 -19.41 4.80 -4.77
CA ASP A 288 -20.08 6.07 -4.51
C ASP A 288 -19.39 7.21 -5.29
N GLY A 289 -20.16 7.99 -6.04
CA GLY A 289 -19.67 9.17 -6.77
C GLY A 289 -18.88 8.91 -8.05
N LEU A 290 -18.66 7.64 -8.45
CA LEU A 290 -17.82 7.33 -9.61
C LEU A 290 -18.31 7.93 -10.92
N GLU A 291 -19.61 7.83 -11.18
CA GLU A 291 -20.21 8.40 -12.39
C GLU A 291 -19.98 9.91 -12.47
N TYR A 292 -20.14 10.63 -11.34
CA TYR A 292 -19.88 12.05 -11.29
C TYR A 292 -18.41 12.38 -11.53
N ALA A 293 -17.50 11.65 -10.88
CA ALA A 293 -16.05 11.87 -11.00
C ALA A 293 -15.54 11.60 -12.42
N ILE A 294 -16.05 10.56 -13.09
CA ILE A 294 -15.72 10.23 -14.48
C ILE A 294 -16.26 11.27 -15.46
N LYS A 295 -17.46 11.83 -15.22
CA LYS A 295 -18.06 12.88 -16.07
C LYS A 295 -17.42 14.26 -15.89
N HIS A 296 -16.67 14.47 -14.81
CA HIS A 296 -15.95 15.71 -14.53
C HIS A 296 -14.48 15.41 -14.25
N PRO A 297 -13.75 14.87 -15.24
CA PRO A 297 -12.39 14.39 -15.03
C PRO A 297 -11.46 15.57 -14.78
N THR A 298 -10.51 15.35 -13.88
CA THR A 298 -9.31 16.17 -13.69
C THR A 298 -8.13 15.21 -13.65
N MET A 299 -6.91 15.70 -13.88
CA MET A 299 -5.70 14.87 -13.81
C MET A 299 -5.64 14.08 -12.50
N GLU A 300 -5.92 14.74 -11.37
CA GLU A 300 -5.91 14.12 -10.04
C GLU A 300 -7.05 13.10 -9.85
N LYS A 301 -8.28 13.40 -10.31
CA LYS A 301 -9.41 12.47 -10.24
C LYS A 301 -9.14 11.22 -11.06
N SER A 302 -8.66 11.38 -12.29
CA SER A 302 -8.34 10.27 -13.19
C SER A 302 -7.20 9.42 -12.64
N LEU A 303 -6.14 10.05 -12.14
CA LEU A 303 -5.05 9.35 -11.46
C LEU A 303 -5.55 8.54 -10.26
N PHE A 304 -6.40 9.15 -9.44
CA PHE A 304 -6.98 8.50 -8.27
C PHE A 304 -7.88 7.33 -8.66
N ILE A 305 -8.79 7.52 -9.63
CA ILE A 305 -9.68 6.47 -10.15
C ILE A 305 -8.85 5.31 -10.69
N TRP A 306 -7.84 5.57 -11.51
CA TRP A 306 -7.00 4.54 -12.09
C TRP A 306 -6.26 3.73 -11.01
N ASN A 307 -5.46 4.40 -10.18
CA ASN A 307 -4.59 3.74 -9.20
C ASN A 307 -5.36 3.11 -8.03
N ASN A 308 -6.42 3.75 -7.54
CA ASN A 308 -7.06 3.37 -6.27
C ASN A 308 -8.41 2.65 -6.44
N LEU A 309 -9.07 2.77 -7.60
CA LEU A 309 -10.38 2.15 -7.84
C LEU A 309 -10.32 1.11 -8.96
N ALA A 310 -9.80 1.48 -10.13
CA ALA A 310 -9.80 0.64 -11.32
C ALA A 310 -8.81 -0.53 -11.20
N ILE A 311 -7.55 -0.29 -10.80
CA ILE A 311 -6.56 -1.37 -10.61
C ILE A 311 -7.04 -2.40 -9.56
N PRO A 312 -7.38 -2.00 -8.30
CA PRO A 312 -7.78 -2.96 -7.26
C PRO A 312 -9.09 -3.69 -7.55
N HIS A 313 -9.92 -3.15 -8.44
CA HIS A 313 -11.22 -3.73 -8.81
C HIS A 313 -11.33 -4.08 -10.30
N SER A 314 -10.19 -4.30 -10.96
CA SER A 314 -10.12 -4.71 -12.37
C SER A 314 -10.91 -5.98 -12.67
N ASN A 315 -10.98 -6.91 -11.70
CA ASN A 315 -11.80 -8.13 -11.79
C ASN A 315 -13.30 -7.85 -11.91
N CYS A 316 -13.77 -6.68 -11.49
CA CYS A 316 -15.18 -6.30 -11.54
C CYS A 316 -15.54 -5.50 -12.81
N ILE A 317 -14.61 -5.22 -13.73
CA ILE A 317 -14.92 -4.50 -14.97
C ILE A 317 -15.75 -5.38 -15.90
N SER A 318 -15.19 -6.53 -16.29
CA SER A 318 -15.92 -7.56 -17.02
C SER A 318 -15.52 -8.97 -16.56
N GLY A 319 -16.46 -9.90 -16.66
CA GLY A 319 -16.23 -11.28 -16.23
C GLY A 319 -17.34 -12.22 -16.68
N VAL A 320 -17.22 -13.47 -16.27
CA VAL A 320 -18.19 -14.52 -16.60
C VAL A 320 -19.18 -14.66 -15.46
N VAL A 321 -20.47 -14.62 -15.80
CA VAL A 321 -21.57 -15.04 -14.92
C VAL A 321 -22.00 -16.42 -15.35
N GLU A 322 -22.03 -17.34 -14.39
CA GLU A 322 -22.55 -18.68 -14.56
C GLU A 322 -23.91 -18.78 -13.86
N SER A 323 -24.93 -19.18 -14.63
CA SER A 323 -26.32 -19.29 -14.15
C SER A 323 -26.80 -20.74 -14.27
N SER A 324 -27.51 -21.23 -13.25
CA SER A 324 -28.11 -22.58 -13.22
C SER A 324 -29.38 -22.60 -12.38
N SER A 325 -30.30 -23.52 -12.70
CA SER A 325 -31.45 -23.81 -11.84
C SER A 325 -31.10 -24.69 -10.63
N ARG A 326 -29.90 -25.29 -10.61
CA ARG A 326 -29.42 -26.19 -9.56
C ARG A 326 -28.28 -25.56 -8.76
N LYS A 327 -28.25 -25.80 -7.45
CA LYS A 327 -27.17 -25.34 -6.56
C LYS A 327 -25.79 -25.93 -6.91
N THR A 328 -25.77 -27.11 -7.56
CA THR A 328 -24.54 -27.78 -8.00
C THR A 328 -23.97 -27.18 -9.28
N TYR A 329 -24.69 -26.28 -9.95
CA TYR A 329 -24.33 -25.72 -11.26
C TYR A 329 -24.16 -26.77 -12.37
N GLU A 330 -24.79 -27.94 -12.22
CA GLU A 330 -24.99 -28.87 -13.33
C GLU A 330 -25.82 -28.21 -14.43
N TYR A 331 -25.48 -28.49 -15.70
CA TYR A 331 -26.13 -27.91 -16.87
C TYR A 331 -26.20 -26.38 -16.84
N SER A 332 -25.15 -25.73 -16.34
CA SER A 332 -25.07 -24.28 -16.25
C SER A 332 -24.89 -23.62 -17.62
N SER A 333 -25.31 -22.36 -17.70
CA SER A 333 -24.99 -21.46 -18.81
C SER A 333 -23.95 -20.45 -18.34
N LYS A 334 -23.05 -20.04 -19.24
CA LYS A 334 -22.00 -19.06 -18.95
C LYS A 334 -22.09 -17.91 -19.94
N ASN A 335 -22.20 -16.70 -19.42
CA ASN A 335 -22.30 -15.49 -20.23
C ASN A 335 -21.23 -14.49 -19.81
N GLN A 336 -20.59 -13.85 -20.78
CA GLN A 336 -19.72 -12.71 -20.53
C GLN A 336 -20.59 -11.49 -20.20
N LYS A 337 -20.22 -10.74 -19.16
CA LYS A 337 -20.93 -9.54 -18.73
C LYS A 337 -19.94 -8.45 -18.32
N THR A 338 -20.30 -7.21 -18.60
CA THR A 338 -19.63 -6.01 -18.09
C THR A 338 -20.50 -5.43 -16.98
N SER A 339 -19.89 -5.01 -15.86
CA SER A 339 -20.62 -4.37 -14.76
C SER A 339 -20.91 -2.89 -15.10
N ASP A 340 -21.79 -2.24 -14.33
CA ASP A 340 -22.01 -0.79 -14.48
C ASP A 340 -20.73 0.02 -14.19
N PHE A 341 -19.95 -0.41 -13.20
CA PHE A 341 -18.58 0.09 -12.94
C PHE A 341 -17.69 -0.02 -14.18
N GLY A 342 -17.68 -1.18 -14.84
CA GLY A 342 -16.92 -1.41 -16.06
C GLY A 342 -17.43 -0.55 -17.22
N ASN A 343 -18.75 -0.46 -17.41
CA ASN A 343 -19.35 0.35 -18.47
C ASN A 343 -19.00 1.85 -18.32
N LEU A 344 -18.99 2.38 -17.10
CA LEU A 344 -18.57 3.75 -16.83
C LEU A 344 -17.10 3.98 -17.20
N LEU A 345 -16.21 3.06 -16.80
CA LEU A 345 -14.78 3.19 -17.06
C LEU A 345 -14.42 3.01 -18.54
N ILE A 346 -15.10 2.11 -19.26
CA ILE A 346 -14.83 1.80 -20.67
C ILE A 346 -15.35 2.88 -21.60
N ASN A 347 -16.58 3.37 -21.38
CA ASN A 347 -17.30 4.19 -22.36
C ASN A 347 -17.26 5.69 -22.06
N SER A 348 -16.37 6.14 -21.18
CA SER A 348 -16.25 7.56 -20.81
C SER A 348 -14.86 8.10 -21.13
N ALA A 349 -14.81 9.38 -21.53
CA ALA A 349 -13.55 10.06 -21.77
C ALA A 349 -13.01 10.64 -20.47
N TRP A 350 -12.16 9.89 -19.76
CA TRP A 350 -11.65 10.27 -18.44
C TRP A 350 -10.14 10.06 -18.27
N LEU A 351 -9.44 9.44 -19.22
CA LEU A 351 -8.00 9.24 -19.13
C LEU A 351 -7.24 10.37 -19.81
N PRO A 352 -6.26 11.01 -19.16
CA PRO A 352 -5.47 12.07 -19.78
C PRO A 352 -4.57 11.48 -20.88
N GLY A 353 -4.62 12.07 -22.07
CA GLY A 353 -3.69 11.81 -23.15
C GLY A 353 -2.45 12.71 -23.09
N SER A 354 -1.52 12.50 -24.01
CA SER A 354 -0.33 13.35 -24.18
C SER A 354 -0.66 14.77 -24.69
N ASP A 355 -1.88 15.01 -25.14
CA ASP A 355 -2.39 16.27 -25.70
C ASP A 355 -3.17 17.12 -24.68
N GLU A 356 -3.06 16.79 -23.39
CA GLU A 356 -3.79 17.42 -22.27
C GLU A 356 -5.32 17.26 -22.31
N ASN A 357 -5.87 16.50 -23.26
CA ASN A 357 -7.30 16.17 -23.32
C ASN A 357 -7.60 14.84 -22.61
N PHE A 358 -8.88 14.65 -22.28
CA PHE A 358 -9.37 13.38 -21.74
C PHE A 358 -9.95 12.51 -22.84
N HIS A 359 -9.57 11.24 -22.84
CA HIS A 359 -9.88 10.25 -23.86
C HIS A 359 -10.57 9.02 -23.26
N MET A 360 -11.28 8.31 -24.13
CA MET A 360 -11.75 6.97 -23.78
C MET A 360 -10.56 6.01 -23.71
N PRO A 361 -10.58 4.98 -22.85
CA PRO A 361 -9.50 4.00 -22.81
C PRO A 361 -9.20 3.37 -24.17
N SER A 362 -10.21 3.09 -25.00
CA SER A 362 -10.02 2.53 -26.35
C SER A 362 -9.23 3.40 -27.32
N GLU A 363 -9.03 4.68 -27.00
CA GLU A 363 -8.29 5.65 -27.83
C GLU A 363 -6.81 5.72 -27.47
N LEU A 364 -6.44 5.21 -26.29
CA LEU A 364 -5.08 5.29 -25.73
C LEU A 364 -4.44 3.91 -25.61
N SER A 365 -3.11 3.90 -25.59
CA SER A 365 -2.27 2.80 -25.10
C SER A 365 -1.74 3.12 -23.70
N LEU A 366 -1.15 2.14 -23.02
CA LEU A 366 -0.55 2.37 -21.70
C LEU A 366 0.60 3.39 -21.74
N ASP A 367 1.29 3.52 -22.87
CA ASP A 367 2.42 4.44 -23.03
C ASP A 367 1.97 5.90 -23.25
N ASP A 368 0.71 6.11 -23.63
CA ASP A 368 0.14 7.45 -23.79
C ASP A 368 -0.24 8.09 -22.45
N LEU A 369 -0.28 7.30 -21.37
CA LEU A 369 -0.63 7.75 -20.02
C LEU A 369 0.57 8.43 -19.34
N PRO A 370 0.32 9.46 -18.52
CA PRO A 370 1.36 10.11 -17.71
C PRO A 370 2.05 9.16 -16.72
N GLU A 371 3.33 9.41 -16.40
CA GLU A 371 4.16 8.51 -15.56
C GLU A 371 3.60 8.25 -14.15
N SER A 372 2.73 9.11 -13.63
CA SER A 372 2.06 8.91 -12.34
C SER A 372 1.05 7.75 -12.34
N PHE A 373 0.54 7.36 -13.52
CA PHE A 373 -0.40 6.25 -13.66
C PHE A 373 0.36 4.93 -13.58
N GLN A 374 -0.01 4.07 -12.63
CA GLN A 374 0.62 2.77 -12.46
C GLN A 374 0.34 1.89 -13.69
N PRO A 375 1.36 1.35 -14.38
CA PRO A 375 1.13 0.45 -15.50
C PRO A 375 0.43 -0.84 -15.05
N ASP A 376 -0.68 -1.21 -15.69
CA ASP A 376 -1.41 -2.45 -15.41
C ASP A 376 -2.00 -3.03 -16.70
N GLU A 377 -1.35 -4.08 -17.22
CA GLU A 377 -1.73 -4.78 -18.45
C GLU A 377 -3.11 -5.45 -18.36
N LYS A 378 -3.48 -5.93 -17.18
CA LYS A 378 -4.75 -6.60 -16.95
C LYS A 378 -5.88 -5.58 -17.04
N LEU A 379 -5.72 -4.42 -16.41
CA LEU A 379 -6.65 -3.30 -16.47
C LEU A 379 -6.76 -2.76 -17.89
N SER A 380 -5.62 -2.51 -18.55
CA SER A 380 -5.57 -2.08 -19.96
C SER A 380 -6.40 -3.00 -20.87
N LYS A 381 -6.21 -4.33 -20.73
CA LYS A 381 -7.00 -5.32 -21.47
C LYS A 381 -8.49 -5.28 -21.13
N GLN A 382 -8.84 -5.14 -19.85
CA GLN A 382 -10.23 -5.06 -19.39
C GLN A 382 -10.93 -3.79 -19.88
N LEU A 383 -10.19 -2.69 -20.01
CA LEU A 383 -10.69 -1.41 -20.52
C LEU A 383 -10.73 -1.33 -22.05
N GLY A 384 -10.13 -2.30 -22.75
CA GLY A 384 -10.09 -2.32 -24.21
C GLY A 384 -9.13 -1.29 -24.81
N MET A 385 -8.07 -0.93 -24.08
CA MET A 385 -7.03 0.00 -24.57
C MET A 385 -6.31 -0.55 -25.81
N LYS A 386 -5.74 0.36 -26.61
CA LYS A 386 -4.91 0.00 -27.76
C LYS A 386 -3.73 -0.83 -27.28
N LYS A 387 -3.53 -2.00 -27.92
CA LYS A 387 -2.33 -2.79 -27.70
C LYS A 387 -1.14 -2.03 -28.25
N ASP A 388 -0.11 -1.87 -27.42
CA ASP A 388 1.13 -1.26 -27.86
C ASP A 388 1.74 -2.12 -28.97
N ALA A 389 1.76 -1.57 -30.19
CA ALA A 389 2.33 -2.22 -31.35
C ALA A 389 3.85 -2.37 -31.21
N MET A 390 4.50 -1.46 -30.46
CA MET A 390 5.95 -1.44 -30.27
C MET A 390 6.41 -2.55 -29.31
N ALA A 391 5.70 -2.81 -28.22
CA ALA A 391 6.00 -3.92 -27.31
C ALA A 391 5.95 -5.29 -28.01
N LYS A 392 5.00 -5.50 -28.92
CA LYS A 392 4.92 -6.74 -29.72
C LYS A 392 6.09 -6.88 -30.69
N LEU A 393 6.39 -5.82 -31.45
CA LEU A 393 7.49 -5.81 -32.41
C LEU A 393 8.85 -6.01 -31.73
N ALA A 394 9.04 -5.43 -30.53
CA ALA A 394 10.27 -5.58 -29.77
C ALA A 394 10.43 -7.00 -29.19
N ILE A 395 9.36 -7.63 -28.71
CA ILE A 395 9.38 -9.03 -28.27
C ILE A 395 9.65 -9.98 -29.45
N GLU A 396 9.03 -9.74 -30.62
CA GLU A 396 9.27 -10.51 -31.84
C GLU A 396 10.71 -10.34 -32.37
N ALA A 397 11.34 -9.19 -32.13
CA ALA A 397 12.75 -8.91 -32.44
C ALA A 397 13.75 -9.44 -31.39
N GLY A 398 13.28 -10.14 -30.34
CA GLY A 398 14.14 -10.68 -29.28
C GLY A 398 14.65 -9.64 -28.27
N ILE A 399 14.04 -8.45 -28.25
CA ILE A 399 14.41 -7.35 -27.35
C ILE A 399 13.54 -7.44 -26.08
N SER A 400 14.20 -7.58 -24.93
CA SER A 400 13.50 -7.69 -23.65
C SER A 400 12.84 -6.36 -23.24
N GLN A 401 11.78 -6.44 -22.44
CA GLN A 401 11.08 -5.25 -21.90
C GLN A 401 11.99 -4.31 -21.10
N THR A 402 12.98 -4.86 -20.40
CA THR A 402 13.98 -4.06 -19.68
C THR A 402 14.87 -3.28 -20.64
N THR A 403 15.24 -3.86 -21.78
CA THR A 403 16.00 -3.19 -22.85
C THR A 403 15.21 -2.06 -23.49
N ILE A 404 13.90 -2.25 -23.73
CA ILE A 404 13.01 -1.19 -24.24
C ILE A 404 12.96 -0.01 -23.26
N SER A 405 12.82 -0.31 -21.96
CA SER A 405 12.80 0.71 -20.90
C SER A 405 14.11 1.51 -20.84
N LEU A 406 15.25 0.84 -21.06
CA LEU A 406 16.56 1.46 -21.07
C LEU A 406 16.77 2.35 -22.31
N ALA A 407 16.34 1.88 -23.49
CA ALA A 407 16.38 2.65 -24.73
C ALA A 407 15.53 3.93 -24.62
N ARG A 408 14.33 3.85 -24.03
CA ARG A 408 13.48 5.04 -23.76
C ARG A 408 14.17 6.04 -22.83
N LYS A 409 14.86 5.56 -21.78
CA LYS A 409 15.64 6.43 -20.88
C LYS A 409 16.83 7.09 -21.59
N LEU A 410 17.47 6.38 -22.51
CA LEU A 410 18.61 6.86 -23.28
C LEU A 410 18.20 7.96 -24.27
N GLU A 411 17.09 7.80 -25.00
CA GLU A 411 16.57 8.82 -25.94
C GLU A 411 16.27 10.16 -25.26
N ARG A 412 15.85 10.12 -23.99
CA ARG A 412 15.55 11.30 -23.19
C ARG A 412 16.79 12.00 -22.62
N GLN A 413 17.99 11.44 -22.82
CA GLN A 413 19.22 12.08 -22.36
C GLN A 413 19.70 13.17 -23.34
N PRO A 414 20.38 14.20 -22.82
CA PRO A 414 21.10 15.18 -23.63
C PRO A 414 21.98 14.52 -24.74
N PRO A 415 22.11 15.15 -25.93
CA PRO A 415 22.86 14.60 -27.06
C PRO A 415 24.31 14.21 -26.72
N ASP A 416 24.99 14.99 -25.87
CA ASP A 416 26.35 14.74 -25.42
C ASP A 416 26.49 13.44 -24.60
N ILE A 417 25.47 13.07 -23.82
CA ILE A 417 25.42 11.81 -23.08
C ILE A 417 25.19 10.64 -24.03
N ARG A 418 24.29 10.81 -25.01
CA ARG A 418 24.01 9.79 -26.03
C ARG A 418 25.24 9.52 -26.90
N GLU A 419 25.90 10.56 -27.42
CA GLU A 419 27.14 10.45 -28.18
C GLU A 419 28.26 9.79 -27.38
N LYS A 420 28.36 10.10 -26.08
CA LYS A 420 29.34 9.47 -25.19
C LYS A 420 29.07 7.97 -25.04
N ILE A 421 27.83 7.56 -24.83
CA ILE A 421 27.45 6.14 -24.70
C ILE A 421 27.68 5.39 -26.02
N GLU A 422 27.30 5.99 -27.15
CA GLU A 422 27.57 5.43 -28.48
C GLU A 422 29.07 5.24 -28.73
N SER A 423 29.89 6.25 -28.40
CA SER A 423 31.35 6.16 -28.53
C SER A 423 31.95 5.08 -27.62
N MET A 424 31.37 4.82 -26.44
CA MET A 424 31.80 3.76 -25.53
C MET A 424 31.47 2.38 -26.10
N LEU A 425 30.25 2.20 -26.62
CA LEU A 425 29.82 0.96 -27.27
C LEU A 425 30.65 0.65 -28.52
N GLN A 426 30.93 1.66 -29.35
CA GLN A 426 31.80 1.50 -30.52
C GLN A 426 33.22 1.08 -30.13
N ARG A 427 33.80 1.68 -29.08
CA ARG A 427 35.11 1.30 -28.55
C ARG A 427 35.14 -0.11 -27.97
N GLU A 428 34.03 -0.59 -27.41
CA GLU A 428 33.95 -1.97 -26.91
C GLU A 428 33.76 -2.99 -28.03
N SER A 429 33.07 -2.63 -29.11
CA SER A 429 32.91 -3.48 -30.30
C SER A 429 34.19 -3.57 -31.15
N SER A 430 35.08 -2.58 -31.05
CA SER A 430 36.35 -2.53 -31.76
C SER A 430 37.43 -3.30 -30.96
N GLN A 431 37.54 -4.61 -31.15
CA GLN A 431 38.63 -5.38 -30.54
C GLN A 431 39.97 -5.01 -31.19
N SER A 432 40.79 -4.22 -30.48
CA SER A 432 42.19 -4.01 -30.85
C SER A 432 42.98 -5.31 -30.66
N GLU A 433 43.81 -5.66 -31.63
CA GLU A 433 44.68 -6.83 -31.56
C GLU A 433 45.90 -6.54 -30.67
N PHE A 434 46.24 -7.50 -29.79
CA PHE A 434 47.43 -7.42 -28.96
C PHE A 434 48.69 -7.62 -29.81
N PRO A 435 49.74 -6.80 -29.63
CA PRO A 435 50.94 -6.87 -30.46
C PRO A 435 51.67 -8.21 -30.31
N GLN A 436 52.35 -8.65 -31.37
CA GLN A 436 53.20 -9.83 -31.37
C GLN A 436 54.65 -9.43 -31.71
N LYS A 437 55.61 -9.82 -30.87
CA LYS A 437 57.05 -9.64 -31.11
C LYS A 437 57.78 -10.93 -30.76
N THR A 438 58.36 -11.58 -31.75
CA THR A 438 59.10 -12.84 -31.61
C THR A 438 60.57 -12.64 -31.96
N SER A 439 61.46 -13.51 -31.48
CA SER A 439 62.90 -13.44 -31.78
C SER A 439 63.31 -14.56 -32.74
N ALA A 440 63.89 -14.21 -33.90
CA ALA A 440 64.39 -15.19 -34.86
C ALA A 440 65.58 -16.02 -34.36
N ASN A 441 66.30 -15.55 -33.32
CA ASN A 441 67.36 -16.30 -32.65
C ASN A 441 67.34 -15.97 -31.14
N PRO A 442 66.61 -16.77 -30.33
CA PRO A 442 66.46 -16.54 -28.89
C PRO A 442 67.77 -16.62 -28.09
N GLU A 443 68.64 -17.57 -28.40
CA GLU A 443 69.91 -17.81 -27.68
C GLU A 443 70.84 -16.58 -27.78
N ARG A 444 71.02 -16.05 -29.00
CA ARG A 444 71.83 -14.85 -29.23
C ARG A 444 71.23 -13.61 -28.56
N ARG A 445 69.90 -13.54 -28.43
CA ARG A 445 69.22 -12.43 -27.73
C ARG A 445 69.47 -12.54 -26.22
N GLN A 446 69.38 -13.74 -25.65
CA GLN A 446 69.68 -14.00 -24.25
C GLN A 446 71.10 -13.57 -23.88
N GLU A 447 72.12 -13.95 -24.66
CA GLU A 447 73.51 -13.52 -24.42
C GLU A 447 73.66 -11.98 -24.40
N LYS A 448 72.96 -11.29 -25.31
CA LYS A 448 72.94 -9.82 -25.36
C LYS A 448 72.27 -9.21 -24.14
N ILE A 449 71.17 -9.78 -23.67
CA ILE A 449 70.45 -9.31 -22.48
C ILE A 449 71.29 -9.53 -21.22
N ILE A 450 71.95 -10.69 -21.08
CA ILE A 450 72.88 -10.96 -19.96
C ILE A 450 74.00 -9.91 -19.94
N LYS A 451 74.63 -9.66 -21.09
CA LYS A 451 75.66 -8.62 -21.20
C LYS A 451 75.11 -7.24 -20.85
N LYS A 452 73.94 -6.87 -21.39
CA LYS A 452 73.25 -5.60 -21.10
C LYS A 452 72.97 -5.44 -19.60
N TYR A 453 72.51 -6.50 -18.92
CA TYR A 453 72.24 -6.51 -17.49
C TYR A 453 73.51 -6.28 -16.66
N ARG A 454 74.62 -6.95 -17.01
CA ARG A 454 75.91 -6.79 -16.32
C ARG A 454 76.45 -5.36 -16.45
N ASP A 455 76.38 -4.80 -17.66
CA ASP A 455 76.85 -3.46 -17.98
C ASP A 455 75.90 -2.34 -17.48
N ALA A 456 74.66 -2.67 -17.10
CA ALA A 456 73.65 -1.68 -16.67
C ALA A 456 74.03 -0.98 -15.34
N PRO A 457 73.77 0.33 -15.21
CA PRO A 457 74.09 1.08 -14.02
C PRO A 457 73.20 0.65 -12.84
N LYS A 458 73.79 0.63 -11.64
CA LYS A 458 73.04 0.43 -10.39
C LYS A 458 72.25 1.69 -10.03
N LYS A 459 71.06 1.50 -9.47
CA LYS A 459 70.20 2.59 -8.98
C LYS A 459 70.86 3.32 -7.82
N ARG A 460 70.85 4.65 -7.88
CA ARG A 460 71.32 5.55 -6.82
C ARG A 460 70.22 6.50 -6.38
N TYR A 461 70.12 6.70 -5.07
CA TYR A 461 69.16 7.59 -4.42
C TYR A 461 69.91 8.65 -3.61
N GLU A 462 69.67 9.93 -3.88
CA GLU A 462 70.20 11.04 -3.06
C GLU A 462 69.10 11.55 -2.11
N LYS A 463 69.47 11.83 -0.85
CA LYS A 463 68.55 12.35 0.17
C LYS A 463 68.41 13.87 0.04
N ILE A 464 67.40 14.33 -0.69
CA ILE A 464 66.80 15.66 -0.52
C ILE A 464 65.48 15.44 0.26
N LYS A 465 64.83 16.48 0.82
CA LYS A 465 63.61 16.37 1.64
C LYS A 465 62.43 15.60 0.99
N GLN A 466 62.56 15.15 -0.26
CA GLN A 466 61.95 13.95 -0.82
C GLN A 466 63.06 13.16 -1.56
N SER A 467 63.16 11.84 -1.34
CA SER A 467 64.18 11.01 -2.00
C SER A 467 63.86 10.83 -3.48
N THR A 468 64.66 11.45 -4.35
CA THR A 468 64.53 11.36 -5.82
C THR A 468 65.64 10.49 -6.41
N ARG A 469 65.27 9.49 -7.22
CA ARG A 469 66.18 8.60 -7.96
C ARG A 469 66.88 9.37 -9.08
N THR A 470 68.21 9.54 -8.98
CA THR A 470 69.00 10.40 -9.89
C THR A 470 69.38 9.70 -11.20
N THR A 471 69.19 8.39 -11.29
CA THR A 471 69.60 7.53 -12.41
C THR A 471 68.50 7.30 -13.45
N LYS A 472 67.27 7.79 -13.20
CA LYS A 472 66.09 7.58 -14.04
C LYS A 472 66.23 8.13 -15.48
N ASN A 473 67.05 9.15 -15.69
CA ASN A 473 67.21 9.81 -17.00
C ASN A 473 68.22 9.10 -17.92
N ILE A 474 68.79 7.96 -17.50
CA ILE A 474 69.79 7.21 -18.28
C ILE A 474 69.12 6.23 -19.26
N ILE A 475 67.89 5.81 -18.98
CA ILE A 475 67.10 4.88 -19.80
C ILE A 475 65.84 5.57 -20.33
N ASP A 476 65.28 5.05 -21.43
CA ASP A 476 64.01 5.53 -21.98
C ASP A 476 62.96 4.41 -22.12
N PRO A 477 62.32 4.01 -21.00
CA PRO A 477 61.30 2.98 -21.03
C PRO A 477 60.10 3.33 -21.91
N GLN A 478 59.79 4.62 -22.10
CA GLN A 478 58.62 5.01 -22.88
C GLN A 478 58.81 4.71 -24.37
N ASN A 479 59.99 4.99 -24.92
CA ASN A 479 60.25 4.68 -26.32
C ASN A 479 60.36 3.16 -26.55
N TRP A 480 61.07 2.44 -25.70
CA TRP A 480 61.18 0.98 -25.80
C TRP A 480 59.83 0.27 -25.70
N LEU A 481 58.99 0.66 -24.73
CA LEU A 481 57.65 0.09 -24.58
C LEU A 481 56.77 0.41 -25.78
N ARG A 482 56.89 1.60 -26.37
CA ARG A 482 56.12 1.96 -27.57
C ARG A 482 56.49 1.07 -28.77
N GLU A 483 57.77 0.75 -28.95
CA GLU A 483 58.22 -0.13 -30.03
C GLU A 483 57.69 -1.57 -29.89
N ASN A 484 57.52 -2.04 -28.66
CA ASN A 484 57.09 -3.40 -28.37
C ASN A 484 55.56 -3.55 -28.26
N TYR A 485 54.85 -2.54 -27.77
CA TYR A 485 53.42 -2.62 -27.44
C TYR A 485 52.51 -1.77 -28.34
N THR A 486 53.03 -1.25 -29.44
CA THR A 486 52.21 -0.72 -30.54
C THR A 486 51.93 -1.84 -31.54
N ASN A 487 50.65 -2.08 -31.85
CA ASN A 487 50.25 -3.09 -32.84
C ASN A 487 50.44 -2.58 -34.28
N ASP A 488 50.20 -3.45 -35.27
CA ASP A 488 50.39 -3.14 -36.69
C ASP A 488 49.45 -2.04 -37.21
N LYS A 489 48.36 -1.77 -36.50
CA LYS A 489 47.42 -0.65 -36.77
C LYS A 489 47.91 0.67 -36.16
N GLY A 490 49.08 0.68 -35.54
CA GLY A 490 49.65 1.87 -34.89
C GLY A 490 49.01 2.20 -33.55
N GLU A 491 48.27 1.27 -32.95
CA GLU A 491 47.59 1.44 -31.66
C GLU A 491 48.49 0.97 -30.52
N MET A 492 48.72 1.82 -29.54
CA MET A 492 49.42 1.43 -28.31
C MET A 492 48.47 0.64 -27.41
N ILE A 493 48.82 -0.57 -27.01
CA ILE A 493 47.95 -1.47 -26.26
C ILE A 493 48.37 -1.56 -24.79
N CYS A 494 47.40 -1.53 -23.88
CA CYS A 494 47.63 -1.71 -22.45
C CYS A 494 47.86 -3.19 -22.13
N GLN A 495 48.91 -3.49 -21.36
CA GLN A 495 49.27 -4.87 -21.02
C GLN A 495 48.31 -5.58 -20.05
N ILE A 496 47.38 -4.86 -19.38
CA ILE A 496 46.41 -5.48 -18.45
C ILE A 496 45.02 -5.62 -19.08
N CYS A 497 44.48 -4.53 -19.62
CA CYS A 497 43.12 -4.56 -20.17
C CYS A 497 43.07 -4.97 -21.65
N GLU A 498 44.23 -5.08 -22.31
CA GLU A 498 44.38 -5.45 -23.74
C GLU A 498 43.65 -4.50 -24.70
N LYS A 499 43.22 -3.33 -24.21
CA LYS A 499 42.59 -2.27 -25.01
C LYS A 499 43.62 -1.23 -25.45
N ALA A 500 43.35 -0.56 -26.58
CA ALA A 500 44.10 0.61 -27.00
C ALA A 500 44.11 1.71 -25.92
N MET A 501 45.20 2.46 -25.84
CA MET A 501 45.36 3.53 -24.86
C MET A 501 44.25 4.59 -25.02
N PRO A 502 43.70 5.11 -23.92
CA PRO A 502 42.41 5.82 -23.92
C PRO A 502 42.43 7.19 -24.61
N PHE A 503 43.61 7.81 -24.79
CA PHE A 503 43.75 9.09 -25.45
C PHE A 503 45.18 9.33 -25.96
N ARG A 504 45.35 10.37 -26.79
CA ARG A 504 46.63 10.82 -27.34
C ARG A 504 47.06 12.15 -26.69
N LYS A 505 48.36 12.33 -26.54
CA LYS A 505 49.00 13.59 -26.14
C LYS A 505 48.85 14.62 -27.26
N LYS A 506 49.13 15.90 -26.95
CA LYS A 506 49.11 17.02 -27.93
C LYS A 506 50.00 16.77 -29.15
N ASN A 507 51.05 15.96 -29.01
CA ASN A 507 51.96 15.59 -30.10
C ASN A 507 51.46 14.40 -30.96
N GLY A 508 50.21 13.96 -30.76
CA GLY A 508 49.59 12.87 -31.54
C GLY A 508 49.94 11.45 -31.09
N GLN A 509 50.87 11.28 -30.14
CA GLN A 509 51.25 9.96 -29.61
C GLN A 509 50.29 9.50 -28.50
N TYR A 510 50.05 8.19 -28.38
CA TYR A 510 49.26 7.65 -27.27
C TYR A 510 49.87 7.96 -25.89
N TYR A 511 49.01 8.32 -24.94
CA TYR A 511 49.40 8.46 -23.53
C TYR A 511 49.32 7.10 -22.83
N PHE A 512 50.38 6.75 -22.10
CA PHE A 512 50.42 5.60 -21.20
C PHE A 512 51.39 5.87 -20.05
N GLU A 513 51.27 5.09 -18.98
CA GLU A 513 52.20 5.11 -17.85
C GLU A 513 53.19 3.96 -17.97
N ALA A 514 54.49 4.28 -18.01
CA ALA A 514 55.57 3.32 -17.88
C ALA A 514 55.77 3.02 -16.38
N VAL A 515 55.29 1.86 -15.92
CA VAL A 515 55.30 1.47 -14.51
C VAL A 515 56.34 0.37 -14.28
N GLU A 516 57.25 0.57 -13.34
CA GLU A 516 58.24 -0.45 -12.98
C GLU A 516 57.56 -1.73 -12.44
N ILE A 517 57.92 -2.88 -13.00
CA ILE A 517 57.21 -4.15 -12.82
C ILE A 517 57.27 -4.67 -11.37
N LEU A 518 58.45 -4.75 -10.76
CA LEU A 518 58.66 -5.27 -9.40
C LEU A 518 59.26 -4.22 -8.47
N ASN A 519 59.21 -4.48 -7.16
CA ASN A 519 59.93 -3.69 -6.15
C ASN A 519 61.38 -4.19 -6.01
N HIS A 520 62.27 -3.32 -5.51
CA HIS A 520 63.65 -3.67 -5.09
C HIS A 520 64.62 -4.23 -6.15
N LEU A 521 64.38 -4.02 -7.44
CA LEU A 521 65.39 -4.29 -8.47
C LEU A 521 66.53 -3.26 -8.37
N ASP A 522 67.79 -3.66 -8.55
CA ASP A 522 68.96 -2.78 -8.35
C ASP A 522 69.53 -2.17 -9.64
N LYS A 523 69.09 -2.66 -10.81
CA LYS A 523 69.52 -2.20 -12.15
C LYS A 523 68.51 -1.29 -12.85
N GLU A 524 69.01 -0.37 -13.66
CA GLU A 524 68.22 0.45 -14.60
C GLU A 524 68.14 -0.23 -15.97
N LEU A 525 66.97 -0.73 -16.33
CA LEU A 525 66.69 -1.35 -17.64
C LEU A 525 65.29 -1.00 -18.13
N GLU A 526 65.14 -0.78 -19.44
CA GLU A 526 63.84 -0.52 -20.06
C GLU A 526 62.88 -1.72 -19.92
N GLU A 527 63.42 -2.93 -20.01
CA GLU A 527 62.71 -4.21 -19.89
C GLU A 527 62.06 -4.42 -18.52
N LEU A 528 62.35 -3.59 -17.51
CA LEU A 528 61.75 -3.68 -16.16
C LEU A 528 60.47 -2.85 -16.00
N HIS A 529 59.86 -2.40 -17.11
CA HIS A 529 58.70 -1.51 -17.10
C HIS A 529 57.53 -2.08 -17.87
N LEU A 530 56.31 -1.68 -17.48
CA LEU A 530 55.05 -2.05 -18.08
C LEU A 530 54.39 -0.85 -18.77
N ALA A 531 53.78 -1.07 -19.92
CA ALA A 531 52.92 -0.11 -20.61
C ALA A 531 51.46 -0.25 -20.17
N LEU A 532 51.03 0.60 -19.24
CA LEU A 532 49.69 0.56 -18.68
C LEU A 532 48.88 1.81 -19.03
N CYS A 533 47.57 1.65 -19.25
CA CYS A 533 46.67 2.80 -19.30
C CYS A 533 46.57 3.43 -17.91
N PRO A 534 46.16 4.71 -17.79
CA PRO A 534 46.14 5.42 -16.50
C PRO A 534 45.37 4.68 -15.39
N LEU A 535 44.24 4.05 -15.75
CA LEU A 535 43.43 3.29 -14.81
C LEU A 535 44.15 2.02 -14.32
N CYS A 536 44.64 1.19 -15.25
CA CYS A 536 45.36 -0.03 -14.91
C CYS A 536 46.67 0.28 -14.17
N ALA A 537 47.35 1.37 -14.51
CA ALA A 537 48.56 1.83 -13.83
C ALA A 537 48.28 2.19 -12.36
N ALA A 538 47.21 2.95 -12.11
CA ALA A 538 46.79 3.28 -10.75
C ALA A 538 46.42 2.03 -9.95
N MET A 539 45.62 1.12 -10.53
CA MET A 539 45.24 -0.14 -9.88
C MET A 539 46.46 -1.01 -9.59
N TYR A 540 47.39 -1.15 -10.53
CA TYR A 540 48.61 -1.93 -10.37
C TYR A 540 49.51 -1.36 -9.27
N LYS A 541 49.68 -0.03 -9.24
CA LYS A 541 50.44 0.64 -8.18
C LYS A 541 49.82 0.43 -6.79
N GLU A 542 48.49 0.41 -6.70
CA GLU A 542 47.79 0.24 -5.42
C GLU A 542 47.79 -1.20 -4.94
N PHE A 543 47.41 -2.16 -5.80
CA PHE A 543 47.14 -3.54 -5.38
C PHE A 543 48.30 -4.51 -5.61
N VAL A 544 49.27 -4.15 -6.44
CA VAL A 544 50.47 -4.98 -6.67
C VAL A 544 51.69 -4.31 -6.05
N LYS A 545 52.02 -3.07 -6.41
CA LYS A 545 53.29 -2.44 -5.96
C LYS A 545 53.33 -2.10 -4.46
N ARG A 546 52.19 -1.94 -3.79
CA ARG A 546 52.14 -1.68 -2.34
C ARG A 546 51.95 -2.94 -1.50
N ASP A 547 51.73 -4.08 -2.16
CA ASP A 547 51.57 -5.39 -1.52
C ASP A 547 52.84 -6.21 -1.84
N GLU A 548 53.69 -6.39 -0.83
CA GLU A 548 54.97 -7.10 -0.97
C GLU A 548 54.73 -8.57 -1.37
N ASP A 549 53.75 -9.24 -0.77
CA ASP A 549 53.41 -10.63 -1.09
C ASP A 549 52.89 -10.75 -2.53
N ALA A 550 52.10 -9.78 -3.01
CA ALA A 550 51.62 -9.77 -4.40
C ALA A 550 52.77 -9.53 -5.39
N THR A 551 53.73 -8.68 -5.03
CA THR A 551 54.93 -8.44 -5.83
C THR A 551 55.83 -9.67 -5.89
N GLU A 552 55.98 -10.38 -4.77
CA GLU A 552 56.77 -11.62 -4.70
C GLU A 552 56.14 -12.75 -5.51
N ARG A 553 54.82 -12.99 -5.35
CA ARG A 553 54.09 -13.95 -6.19
C ARG A 553 54.23 -13.66 -7.69
N LEU A 554 54.12 -12.39 -8.08
CA LEU A 554 54.31 -12.00 -9.47
C LEU A 554 55.74 -12.28 -9.97
N LYS A 555 56.76 -12.06 -9.13
CA LYS A 555 58.15 -12.38 -9.46
C LYS A 555 58.32 -13.87 -9.71
N ASP A 556 57.77 -14.71 -8.83
CA ASP A 556 57.86 -16.17 -8.95
C ASP A 556 57.14 -16.67 -10.20
N ASP A 557 55.93 -16.16 -10.46
CA ASP A 557 55.16 -16.51 -11.65
C ASP A 557 55.91 -16.13 -12.93
N LEU A 558 56.53 -14.95 -12.98
CA LEU A 558 57.34 -14.49 -14.13
C LEU A 558 58.52 -15.43 -14.42
N ILE A 559 59.11 -16.06 -13.41
CA ILE A 559 60.25 -16.97 -13.56
C ILE A 559 59.79 -18.39 -13.95
N ALA A 560 58.68 -18.85 -13.35
CA ALA A 560 58.24 -20.23 -13.38
C ALA A 560 57.42 -20.60 -14.63
N THR A 561 56.66 -19.66 -15.21
CA THR A 561 55.73 -19.98 -16.31
C THR A 561 56.23 -19.55 -17.69
N ASP A 562 55.99 -20.36 -18.71
CA ASP A 562 56.17 -20.00 -20.13
C ASP A 562 54.93 -19.32 -20.75
N ASN A 563 53.90 -19.06 -19.95
CA ASN A 563 52.74 -18.32 -20.38
C ASN A 563 53.04 -16.83 -20.56
N LEU A 564 52.58 -16.24 -21.67
CA LEU A 564 52.67 -14.80 -21.93
C LEU A 564 51.65 -13.99 -21.13
N LYS A 565 50.66 -14.64 -20.51
CA LYS A 565 49.69 -14.02 -19.60
C LYS A 565 49.94 -14.45 -18.17
N ILE A 566 50.33 -13.50 -17.33
CA ILE A 566 50.63 -13.71 -15.91
C ILE A 566 49.47 -13.19 -15.07
N PRO A 567 48.86 -14.00 -14.19
CA PRO A 567 47.72 -13.56 -13.39
C PRO A 567 48.11 -12.45 -12.41
N VAL A 568 47.22 -11.46 -12.25
CA VAL A 568 47.36 -10.40 -11.24
C VAL A 568 45.99 -10.09 -10.63
N LYS A 569 45.98 -9.79 -9.33
CA LYS A 569 44.76 -9.40 -8.62
C LYS A 569 44.73 -7.88 -8.42
N LEU A 570 43.69 -7.23 -8.91
CA LEU A 570 43.51 -5.77 -8.83
C LEU A 570 42.26 -5.45 -7.99
N GLY A 571 42.39 -5.60 -6.67
CA GLY A 571 41.25 -5.54 -5.74
C GLY A 571 40.38 -6.81 -5.85
N ASP A 572 39.07 -6.65 -6.04
CA ASP A 572 38.15 -7.78 -6.26
C ASP A 572 38.16 -8.30 -7.71
N ARG A 573 38.94 -7.68 -8.59
CA ARG A 573 39.02 -8.03 -10.01
C ARG A 573 40.21 -8.94 -10.29
N GLU A 574 39.94 -10.13 -10.83
CA GLU A 574 40.94 -10.99 -11.45
C GLU A 574 41.32 -10.46 -12.84
N ALA A 575 42.62 -10.33 -13.11
CA ALA A 575 43.16 -9.84 -14.37
C ALA A 575 44.47 -10.57 -14.71
N SER A 576 45.06 -10.24 -15.86
CA SER A 576 46.37 -10.77 -16.27
C SER A 576 47.23 -9.70 -16.92
N LEU A 577 48.54 -9.76 -16.70
CA LEU A 577 49.55 -9.05 -17.47
C LEU A 577 49.91 -9.86 -18.71
N HIS A 578 49.64 -9.30 -19.88
CA HIS A 578 49.99 -9.89 -21.17
C HIS A 578 51.32 -9.28 -21.68
N PHE A 579 52.26 -10.15 -22.06
CA PHE A 579 53.57 -9.78 -22.59
C PHE A 579 53.72 -10.22 -24.05
N VAL A 580 54.48 -9.46 -24.82
CA VAL A 580 55.05 -9.98 -26.06
C VAL A 580 56.20 -10.94 -25.72
N GLU A 581 56.45 -11.94 -26.58
CA GLU A 581 57.42 -13.01 -26.34
C GLU A 581 58.82 -12.47 -26.02
N THR A 582 59.29 -11.48 -26.77
CA THR A 582 60.60 -10.85 -26.53
C THR A 582 60.69 -10.23 -25.12
N HIS A 583 59.66 -9.50 -24.68
CA HIS A 583 59.67 -8.87 -23.36
C HIS A 583 59.62 -9.90 -22.22
N SER A 584 58.80 -10.95 -22.36
CA SER A 584 58.70 -12.03 -21.37
C SER A 584 60.03 -12.76 -21.21
N ASN A 585 60.68 -13.12 -22.32
CA ASN A 585 61.97 -13.81 -22.31
C ASN A 585 63.08 -12.94 -21.73
N ASP A 586 63.16 -11.67 -22.12
CA ASP A 586 64.17 -10.74 -21.60
C ASP A 586 64.01 -10.56 -20.07
N LEU A 587 62.76 -10.42 -19.59
CA LEU A 587 62.44 -10.33 -18.15
C LEU A 587 62.90 -11.56 -17.37
N LYS A 588 62.62 -12.77 -17.87
CA LYS A 588 63.06 -14.02 -17.23
C LYS A 588 64.57 -14.09 -17.05
N VAL A 589 65.32 -13.72 -18.09
CA VAL A 589 66.79 -13.71 -18.06
C VAL A 589 67.28 -12.72 -17.01
N ILE A 590 66.73 -11.50 -17.00
CA ILE A 590 67.09 -10.46 -16.03
C ILE A 590 66.79 -10.91 -14.60
N LEU A 591 65.63 -11.52 -14.35
CA LEU A 591 65.23 -11.93 -13.01
C LEU A 591 66.07 -13.11 -12.49
N ARG A 592 66.47 -14.06 -13.35
CA ARG A 592 67.38 -15.15 -12.99
C ARG A 592 68.77 -14.62 -12.61
N GLU A 593 69.36 -13.75 -13.44
CA GLU A 593 70.67 -13.13 -13.13
C GLU A 593 70.61 -12.21 -11.90
N SER A 594 69.45 -11.63 -11.58
CA SER A 594 69.26 -10.84 -10.35
C SER A 594 69.20 -11.68 -9.08
N GLY A 595 68.78 -12.95 -9.18
CA GLY A 595 68.71 -13.88 -8.05
C GLY A 595 70.07 -14.51 -7.69
N GLU A 596 70.94 -14.75 -8.68
CA GLU A 596 72.28 -15.33 -8.48
C GLU A 596 73.28 -14.40 -7.74
N HIS A 597 72.91 -13.14 -7.48
CA HIS A 597 73.75 -12.16 -6.79
C HIS A 597 73.26 -11.82 -5.37
N VAL A 598 72.33 -12.61 -4.81
CA VAL A 598 71.88 -12.52 -3.42
C VAL A 598 72.15 -13.86 -2.71
N GLU A 599 73.43 -14.23 -2.61
CA GLU A 599 73.99 -15.09 -1.54
C GLU A 599 75.20 -14.39 -0.93
#